data_AF-A0AAU7CJV5-F1
#
_entry.id   AF-A0AAU7CJV5-F1
#
_cell.length_a   1.000
_cell.length_b   1.000
_cell.length_c   1.000
_cell.angle_alpha   90.00
_cell.angle_beta   90.00
_cell.angle_gamma   90.00
#
_symmetry.space_group_name_H-M   'P 1'
#
loop_
_entity.id
_entity.type
_entity.pdbx_description
1 polymer ?
#
loop_
_entity_poly.entity_id
_entity_poly.type
_entity_poly.pdbx_seq_one_letter_code
_entity_poly.pdbx_strand_id
1 'polypeptide(L)'
;MADIITALSSQTGIDGEMVKKGLGALLAFLQKNLPPDLFGKLQSALPGASEMLSAHPADEGGTSSGLMGMVSGLAGKLFGGHVGDGAHLLSDLSRVGLSADQIEKFLPQAFEQLKAFLPPELLEKVKAVLPTLTTPAGASGG
;
A
#
# COMPACT_ATOMS: atom_id res chain seq x y z
N MET A 1 -5.52 -13.58 10.37
CA MET A 1 -6.25 -12.45 9.74
C MET A 1 -6.71 -11.41 10.75
N ALA A 2 -7.38 -11.82 11.84
CA ALA A 2 -7.80 -10.90 12.91
C ALA A 2 -6.63 -10.13 13.54
N ASP A 3 -5.47 -10.77 13.70
CA ASP A 3 -4.35 -10.17 14.43
C ASP A 3 -3.79 -8.88 13.81
N ILE A 4 -3.47 -8.87 12.50
CA ILE A 4 -3.02 -7.65 11.81
C ILE A 4 -4.10 -6.57 11.81
N ILE A 5 -5.35 -6.96 11.55
CA ILE A 5 -6.46 -6.02 11.44
C ILE A 5 -6.74 -5.37 12.81
N THR A 6 -6.78 -6.18 13.86
CA THR A 6 -6.96 -5.74 15.25
C THR A 6 -5.76 -4.94 15.74
N ALA A 7 -4.52 -5.33 15.40
CA ALA A 7 -3.32 -4.59 15.77
C ALA A 7 -3.27 -3.22 15.10
N LEU A 8 -3.50 -3.15 13.78
CA LEU A 8 -3.57 -1.88 13.06
C LEU A 8 -4.73 -1.03 13.57
N SER A 9 -5.92 -1.61 13.73
CA SER A 9 -7.10 -0.92 14.27
C SER A 9 -6.82 -0.33 15.64
N SER A 10 -6.18 -1.08 16.54
CA SER A 10 -5.85 -0.62 17.90
C SER A 10 -4.77 0.46 17.91
N GLN A 11 -3.78 0.38 17.01
CA GLN A 11 -2.66 1.34 16.97
C GLN A 11 -2.99 2.63 16.22
N THR A 12 -3.85 2.56 15.21
CA THR A 12 -4.24 3.71 14.38
C THR A 12 -5.55 4.34 14.85
N GLY A 13 -6.43 3.55 15.50
CA GLY A 13 -7.80 3.94 15.81
C GLY A 13 -8.75 3.79 14.61
N ILE A 14 -8.33 3.07 13.57
CA ILE A 14 -9.14 2.80 12.37
C ILE A 14 -10.05 1.59 12.62
N ASP A 15 -11.29 1.62 12.12
CA ASP A 15 -12.16 0.44 12.12
C ASP A 15 -11.55 -0.77 11.40
N GLY A 16 -11.69 -1.96 11.97
CA GLY A 16 -11.14 -3.19 11.40
C GLY A 16 -11.60 -3.45 9.95
N GLU A 17 -12.81 -3.03 9.60
CA GLU A 17 -13.31 -3.10 8.22
C GLU A 17 -12.55 -2.13 7.28
N MET A 18 -12.29 -0.90 7.71
CA MET A 18 -11.50 0.07 6.92
C MET A 18 -10.04 -0.39 6.79
N VAL A 19 -9.45 -0.93 7.86
CA VAL A 19 -8.11 -1.55 7.84
C VAL A 19 -8.07 -2.68 6.81
N LYS A 20 -9.07 -3.57 6.80
CA LYS A 20 -9.15 -4.67 5.82
C LYS A 20 -9.19 -4.15 4.39
N LYS A 21 -10.03 -3.15 4.11
CA LYS A 21 -10.14 -2.53 2.77
C LYS A 21 -8.86 -1.80 2.38
N GLY A 22 -8.21 -1.11 3.32
CA GLY A 22 -6.95 -0.41 3.09
C GLY A 22 -5.76 -1.33 2.85
N LEU A 23 -5.70 -2.48 3.53
CA LEU A 23 -4.73 -3.53 3.23
C LEU A 23 -4.98 -4.13 1.85
N GLY A 24 -6.24 -4.26 1.44
CA GLY A 24 -6.61 -4.64 0.08
C GLY A 24 -6.06 -3.67 -0.97
N ALA A 25 -6.23 -2.36 -0.76
CA ALA A 25 -5.67 -1.33 -1.65
C ALA A 25 -4.14 -1.40 -1.71
N LEU A 26 -3.47 -1.58 -0.56
CA LEU A 26 -2.02 -1.75 -0.49
C LEU A 26 -1.59 -3.01 -1.26
N LEU A 27 -2.28 -4.14 -1.10
CA LEU A 27 -1.98 -5.36 -1.84
C LEU A 27 -2.23 -5.22 -3.33
N ALA A 28 -3.29 -4.52 -3.76
CA ALA A 28 -3.58 -4.27 -5.17
C ALA A 28 -2.49 -3.38 -5.80
N PHE A 29 -2.02 -2.39 -5.04
CA PHE A 29 -0.86 -1.58 -5.40
C PHE A 29 0.39 -2.43 -5.61
N LEU A 30 0.70 -3.31 -4.64
CA LEU A 30 1.79 -4.27 -4.75
C LEU A 30 1.61 -5.19 -5.97
N GLN A 31 0.42 -5.70 -6.22
CA GLN A 31 0.12 -6.56 -7.37
C GLN A 31 0.42 -5.89 -8.71
N LYS A 32 0.14 -4.58 -8.82
CA LYS A 32 0.40 -3.80 -10.04
C LYS A 32 1.88 -3.50 -10.25
N ASN A 33 2.62 -3.34 -9.15
CA ASN A 33 4.02 -2.95 -9.17
C ASN A 33 5.00 -4.13 -9.11
N LEU A 34 4.56 -5.26 -8.57
CA LEU A 34 5.36 -6.48 -8.45
C LEU A 34 5.01 -7.47 -9.56
N PRO A 35 6.00 -8.21 -10.06
CA PRO A 35 5.74 -9.30 -10.99
C PRO A 35 4.84 -10.37 -10.32
N PRO A 36 3.97 -11.03 -11.11
CA PRO A 36 2.99 -11.98 -10.60
C PRO A 36 3.61 -13.14 -9.82
N ASP A 37 4.85 -13.53 -10.16
CA ASP A 37 5.61 -14.54 -9.42
C ASP A 37 5.94 -14.10 -7.98
N LEU A 38 6.44 -12.86 -7.80
CA LEU A 38 6.71 -12.32 -6.47
C LEU A 38 5.43 -12.05 -5.69
N PHE A 39 4.41 -11.53 -6.38
CA PHE A 39 3.12 -11.28 -5.75
C PHE A 39 2.47 -12.58 -5.26
N GLY A 40 2.52 -13.66 -6.04
CA GLY A 40 2.03 -14.98 -5.61
C GLY A 40 2.77 -15.51 -4.36
N LYS A 41 4.08 -15.29 -4.28
CA LYS A 41 4.87 -15.63 -3.09
C LYS A 41 4.51 -14.78 -1.87
N LEU A 42 4.28 -13.48 -2.08
CA LEU A 42 3.81 -12.57 -1.03
C LEU A 42 2.41 -12.98 -0.54
N GLN A 43 1.49 -13.27 -1.45
CA GLN A 43 0.14 -13.72 -1.13
C GLN A 43 0.14 -15.05 -0.38
N SER A 44 1.12 -15.93 -0.67
CA SER A 44 1.32 -17.18 0.07
C SER A 44 1.91 -16.95 1.47
N ALA A 45 2.77 -15.94 1.62
CA ALA A 45 3.35 -15.55 2.90
C ALA A 45 2.36 -14.79 3.79
N LEU A 46 1.39 -14.07 3.20
CA LEU A 46 0.34 -13.36 3.94
C LEU A 46 -0.93 -14.19 4.08
N PRO A 47 -1.26 -14.66 5.29
CA PRO A 47 -2.53 -15.33 5.54
C PRO A 47 -3.69 -14.34 5.38
N GLY A 48 -4.42 -14.49 4.27
CA GLY A 48 -5.59 -13.68 3.94
C GLY A 48 -5.34 -12.53 2.95
N ALA A 49 -4.19 -12.46 2.28
CA ALA A 49 -3.97 -11.47 1.23
C ALA A 49 -5.06 -11.50 0.14
N SER A 50 -5.51 -12.69 -0.27
CA SER A 50 -6.58 -12.86 -1.26
C SER A 50 -7.92 -12.27 -0.83
N GLU A 51 -8.29 -12.43 0.45
CA GLU A 51 -9.55 -11.92 0.99
C GLU A 51 -9.48 -10.39 1.19
N MET A 52 -8.30 -9.85 1.54
CA MET A 52 -8.07 -8.41 1.62
C MET A 52 -8.14 -7.75 0.25
N LEU A 53 -7.49 -8.34 -0.76
CA LEU A 53 -7.62 -7.92 -2.16
C LEU A 53 -9.05 -7.94 -2.65
N SER A 54 -9.81 -8.97 -2.26
CA SER A 54 -11.23 -9.08 -2.63
C SER A 54 -12.12 -8.08 -1.87
N ALA A 55 -11.67 -7.60 -0.71
CA ALA A 55 -12.37 -6.58 0.08
C ALA A 55 -12.06 -5.16 -0.39
N HIS A 56 -11.01 -4.96 -1.20
CA HIS A 56 -10.78 -3.69 -1.88
C HIS A 56 -11.92 -3.44 -2.86
N PRO A 57 -12.56 -2.25 -2.86
CA PRO A 57 -13.52 -1.89 -3.88
C PRO A 57 -12.77 -1.74 -5.22
N ALA A 58 -12.67 -2.86 -5.94
CA ALA A 58 -12.14 -2.87 -7.28
C ALA A 58 -13.13 -2.12 -8.18
N ASP A 59 -12.67 -0.97 -8.66
CA ASP A 59 -13.23 -0.23 -9.79
C ASP A 59 -14.57 0.49 -9.54
N GLU A 60 -14.49 1.80 -9.30
CA GLU A 60 -15.31 2.74 -10.07
C GLU A 60 -14.46 3.98 -10.38
N GLY A 61 -14.04 4.09 -11.64
CA GLY A 61 -13.41 5.28 -12.20
C GLY A 61 -14.29 6.51 -11.97
N GLY A 62 -13.70 7.57 -11.42
CA GLY A 62 -14.42 8.78 -11.07
C GLY A 62 -13.50 9.86 -10.56
N THR A 63 -12.47 10.20 -11.35
CA THR A 63 -11.57 11.31 -11.08
C THR A 63 -12.33 12.62 -11.23
N SER A 64 -12.84 13.16 -10.11
CA SER A 64 -13.13 14.59 -10.03
C SER A 64 -11.78 15.33 -9.94
N SER A 65 -11.49 16.19 -10.92
CA SER A 65 -10.18 16.84 -11.11
C SER A 65 -9.61 17.62 -9.91
N GLY A 66 -10.36 17.81 -8.82
CA GLY A 66 -9.89 18.54 -7.63
C GLY A 66 -9.11 17.70 -6.60
N LEU A 67 -9.35 16.39 -6.52
CA LEU A 67 -8.77 15.52 -5.48
C LEU A 67 -7.39 15.00 -5.87
N MET A 68 -7.14 14.86 -7.17
CA MET A 68 -5.84 14.46 -7.72
C MET A 68 -4.70 15.37 -7.25
N GLY A 69 -4.95 16.69 -7.14
CA GLY A 69 -3.94 17.66 -6.72
C GLY A 69 -3.51 17.52 -5.25
N MET A 70 -4.46 17.30 -4.35
CA MET A 70 -4.15 17.10 -2.93
C MET A 70 -3.46 15.75 -2.68
N VAL A 71 -3.95 14.70 -3.33
CA VAL A 71 -3.40 13.36 -3.21
C VAL A 71 -1.98 13.29 -3.80
N SER A 72 -1.74 13.95 -4.94
CA SER A 72 -0.42 14.10 -5.55
C SER A 72 0.57 14.84 -4.64
N GLY A 73 0.12 15.89 -3.93
CA GLY A 73 0.95 16.62 -2.96
C GLY A 73 1.33 15.79 -1.72
N LEU A 74 0.40 14.99 -1.19
CA LEU A 74 0.69 14.09 -0.07
C LEU A 74 1.55 12.89 -0.49
N ALA A 75 1.30 12.33 -1.68
CA ALA A 75 2.15 11.29 -2.26
C ALA A 75 3.58 11.80 -2.50
N GLY A 76 3.74 13.04 -2.97
CA GLY A 76 5.05 13.67 -3.09
C GLY A 76 5.81 13.79 -1.77
N LYS A 77 5.10 14.08 -0.66
CA LYS A 77 5.69 14.18 0.70
C LYS A 77 6.02 12.83 1.33
N LEU A 78 5.15 11.82 1.17
CA LEU A 78 5.32 10.49 1.76
C LEU A 78 6.23 9.57 0.93
N PHE A 79 6.14 9.66 -0.40
CA PHE A 79 6.80 8.75 -1.34
C PHE A 79 7.91 9.41 -2.17
N GLY A 80 8.36 10.61 -1.80
CA GLY A 80 9.60 11.21 -2.30
C GLY A 80 9.73 11.23 -3.83
N GLY A 81 8.70 11.70 -4.53
CA GLY A 81 8.71 11.83 -6.00
C GLY A 81 8.10 10.66 -6.78
N HIS A 82 7.66 9.57 -6.12
CA HIS A 82 6.82 8.53 -6.74
C HIS A 82 5.34 8.92 -6.75
N VAL A 83 5.09 10.05 -7.42
CA VAL A 83 3.79 10.75 -7.42
C VAL A 83 2.67 9.91 -8.02
N GLY A 84 2.94 9.07 -9.03
CA GLY A 84 1.88 8.32 -9.72
C GLY A 84 1.29 7.18 -8.88
N ASP A 85 2.16 6.39 -8.28
CA ASP A 85 1.78 5.12 -7.69
C ASP A 85 1.34 5.29 -6.22
N GLY A 86 2.06 6.10 -5.43
CA GLY A 86 1.65 6.45 -4.07
C GLY A 86 0.33 7.23 -4.02
N ALA A 87 0.02 8.02 -5.06
CA ALA A 87 -1.23 8.77 -5.16
C ALA A 87 -2.46 7.88 -5.36
N HIS A 88 -2.33 6.82 -6.16
CA HIS A 88 -3.44 5.88 -6.33
C HIS A 88 -3.76 5.18 -5.01
N LEU A 89 -2.75 4.69 -4.31
CA LEU A 89 -2.93 4.07 -3.00
C LEU A 89 -3.61 5.03 -2.02
N LEU A 90 -3.16 6.29 -1.93
CA LEU A 90 -3.77 7.28 -1.06
C LEU A 90 -5.23 7.58 -1.44
N SER A 91 -5.54 7.61 -2.74
CA SER A 91 -6.90 7.81 -3.25
C SER A 91 -7.81 6.65 -2.89
N ASP A 92 -7.33 5.42 -3.02
CA ASP A 92 -8.07 4.21 -2.62
C ASP A 92 -8.32 4.19 -1.12
N LEU A 93 -7.31 4.54 -0.32
CA LEU A 93 -7.42 4.65 1.14
C LEU A 93 -8.43 5.75 1.55
N SER A 94 -8.40 6.90 0.88
CA SER A 94 -9.37 7.96 1.12
C SER A 94 -10.79 7.54 0.73
N ARG A 95 -10.95 6.79 -0.36
CA ARG A 95 -12.24 6.24 -0.80
C ARG A 95 -12.86 5.25 0.17
N VAL A 96 -12.04 4.45 0.87
CA VAL A 96 -12.54 3.55 1.92
C VAL A 96 -12.87 4.28 3.23
N GLY A 97 -12.69 5.60 3.28
CA GLY A 97 -13.08 6.46 4.41
C GLY A 97 -11.94 6.82 5.35
N LEU A 98 -10.68 6.52 4.99
CA LEU A 98 -9.53 6.87 5.82
C LEU A 98 -9.15 8.35 5.66
N SER A 99 -8.97 9.02 6.80
CA SER A 99 -8.44 10.38 6.85
C SER A 99 -6.93 10.42 6.60
N ALA A 100 -6.39 11.54 6.15
CA ALA A 100 -4.95 11.68 5.86
C ALA A 100 -4.05 11.29 7.06
N ASP A 101 -4.39 11.71 8.29
CA ASP A 101 -3.63 11.34 9.52
C ASP A 101 -3.66 9.83 9.78
N GLN A 102 -4.82 9.20 9.51
CA GLN A 102 -4.99 7.75 9.63
C GLN A 102 -4.16 7.02 8.59
N ILE A 103 -4.11 7.53 7.36
CA ILE A 103 -3.29 6.97 6.28
C ILE A 103 -1.80 7.11 6.61
N GLU A 104 -1.36 8.26 7.13
CA GLU A 104 0.04 8.50 7.55
C GLU A 104 0.49 7.55 8.65
N LYS A 105 -0.40 7.13 9.56
CA LYS A 105 -0.11 6.13 10.60
C LYS A 105 -0.28 4.69 10.12
N PHE A 106 -1.29 4.45 9.28
CA PHE A 106 -1.63 3.15 8.74
C PHE A 106 -0.57 2.64 7.78
N LEU A 107 -0.11 3.45 6.82
CA LEU A 107 0.86 3.02 5.82
C LEU A 107 2.13 2.42 6.41
N PRO A 108 2.90 3.12 7.28
CA PRO A 108 4.12 2.55 7.85
C PRO A 108 3.84 1.30 8.68
N GLN A 109 2.75 1.28 9.46
CA GLN A 109 2.38 0.12 10.26
C GLN A 109 1.93 -1.08 9.42
N ALA A 110 1.15 -0.86 8.37
CA ALA A 110 0.74 -1.89 7.42
C ALA A 110 1.95 -2.46 6.68
N PHE A 111 2.90 -1.61 6.26
CA PHE A 111 4.17 -2.04 5.68
C PHE A 111 5.03 -2.82 6.68
N GLU A 112 5.06 -2.42 7.94
CA GLU A 112 5.84 -3.10 8.99
C GLU A 112 5.25 -4.48 9.30
N GLN A 113 3.93 -4.57 9.44
CA GLN A 113 3.22 -5.84 9.57
C GLN A 113 3.47 -6.72 8.35
N LEU A 114 3.31 -6.18 7.14
CA LEU A 114 3.59 -6.88 5.89
C LEU A 114 5.03 -7.44 5.90
N LYS A 115 6.03 -6.60 6.20
CA LYS A 115 7.44 -7.01 6.35
C LYS A 115 7.65 -8.09 7.40
N ALA A 116 6.90 -8.10 8.50
CA ALA A 116 7.00 -9.13 9.52
C ALA A 116 6.58 -10.52 9.01
N PHE A 117 5.65 -10.58 8.04
CA PHE A 117 5.22 -11.83 7.39
C PHE A 117 6.06 -12.18 6.15
N LEU A 118 6.69 -11.20 5.50
CA LEU A 118 7.54 -11.47 4.35
C LEU A 118 8.93 -11.96 4.77
N PRO A 119 9.42 -13.07 4.19
CA PRO A 119 10.81 -13.47 4.36
C PRO A 119 11.76 -12.41 3.78
N PRO A 120 12.98 -12.27 4.35
CA PRO A 120 13.96 -11.28 3.92
C PRO A 120 14.31 -11.38 2.43
N GLU A 121 14.28 -12.60 1.88
CA GLU A 121 14.52 -12.82 0.44
C GLU A 121 13.44 -12.19 -0.45
N LEU A 122 12.17 -12.21 -0.03
CA LEU A 122 11.12 -11.53 -0.79
C LEU A 122 11.25 -10.02 -0.66
N LEU A 123 11.63 -9.51 0.52
CA LEU A 123 11.86 -8.08 0.70
C LEU A 123 12.99 -7.56 -0.18
N GLU A 124 14.10 -8.30 -0.29
CA GLU A 124 15.20 -7.98 -1.19
C GLU A 124 14.76 -7.98 -2.65
N LYS A 125 13.94 -8.96 -3.06
CA LYS A 125 13.36 -9.02 -4.42
C LYS A 125 12.39 -7.86 -4.69
N VAL A 126 11.53 -7.52 -3.72
CA VAL A 126 10.62 -6.37 -3.81
C VAL A 126 11.41 -5.07 -3.95
N LYS A 127 12.46 -4.87 -3.14
CA LYS A 127 13.37 -3.70 -3.23
C LYS A 127 14.12 -3.66 -4.56
N ALA A 128 14.50 -4.81 -5.12
CA ALA A 128 15.17 -4.88 -6.41
C ALA A 128 14.22 -4.53 -7.58
N VAL A 129 12.93 -4.85 -7.45
CA VAL A 129 11.88 -4.49 -8.41
C VAL A 129 11.43 -3.04 -8.24
N LEU A 130 11.43 -2.54 -7.01
CA LEU A 130 11.12 -1.17 -6.64
C LEU A 130 12.38 -0.46 -6.09
N PRO A 131 13.44 -0.28 -6.90
CA PRO A 131 14.68 0.37 -6.46
C PRO A 131 14.45 1.83 -6.07
N THR A 132 13.32 2.39 -6.50
CA THR A 132 12.91 3.75 -6.21
C THR A 132 12.47 3.99 -4.77
N LEU A 133 12.21 2.95 -3.98
CA LEU A 133 11.93 3.05 -2.55
C LEU A 133 13.20 3.29 -1.71
N THR A 134 14.40 3.07 -2.29
CA THR A 134 15.66 3.17 -1.55
C THR A 134 16.69 4.13 -2.17
N THR A 135 16.40 4.70 -3.34
CA THR A 135 17.35 5.55 -4.05
C THR A 135 16.74 6.94 -4.28
N PRO A 136 17.28 8.03 -3.69
CA PRO A 136 17.05 9.35 -4.27
C PRO A 136 17.59 9.31 -5.69
N ALA A 137 16.73 9.59 -6.67
CA ALA A 137 17.02 9.52 -8.10
C ALA A 137 18.46 9.98 -8.43
N GLY A 138 19.28 9.04 -8.89
CA GLY A 138 20.68 9.33 -9.17
C GLY A 138 21.55 8.10 -9.39
N ALA A 139 21.15 7.17 -10.27
CA ALA A 139 22.09 6.25 -10.93
C ALA A 139 21.43 5.51 -12.09
N SER A 140 22.21 5.30 -13.17
CA SER A 140 21.91 4.67 -14.46
C SER A 140 21.34 5.65 -15.49
N GLY A 141 22.11 6.28 -16.38
CA GLY A 141 23.40 5.88 -16.96
C GLY A 141 23.17 5.04 -18.21
N GLY A 142 23.32 5.68 -19.38
CA GLY A 142 23.17 5.14 -20.74
C GLY A 142 23.10 6.27 -21.75
#